data_AF-A0AA88L5X1-F1
#
_entry.id   AF-A0AA88L5X1-F1
#
_cell.length_a   1.000
_cell.length_b   1.000
_cell.length_c   1.000
_cell.angle_alpha   90.00
_cell.angle_beta   90.00
_cell.angle_gamma   90.00
#
_symmetry.space_group_name_H-M   'P 1'
#
loop_
_entity.id
_entity.type
_entity.pdbx_description
1 polymer ?
#
loop_
_entity_poly.entity_id
_entity_poly.type
_entity_poly.pdbx_seq_one_letter_code
_entity_poly.pdbx_strand_id
1 'polypeptide(L)'
;MAEIKIADIGRSLVAIKDIEEDEELFSEEPFVSCQFSWNVACKYSACDFCMKPLETAEENVKRLTGNPDYTLPHPEYSNTDKNLHTYCPDCRIRYCSRLCFDKAYDSYHKVLCLRSSILDPDNPLVILNESWKQMHYPPETATVMLIARILAILKQHPSKAEIRSTLKIFCQKTVEEEAALAHKLLGDKFADQLSTLNNLFCVAFPDPELQEFLQPDAFRSLLALIGRNAQGIGTSPFYQWRTAIEESDLPEKEKKQLDKTIDQIYEDIDQD
;
A
#
# COMPACT_ATOMS: atom_id res chain seq x y z
N MET A 1 -0.09 10.89 26.31
CA MET A 1 -1.08 11.75 25.61
C MET A 1 -2.41 11.01 25.44
N ALA A 2 -2.38 9.72 25.16
CA ALA A 2 -3.53 8.83 25.33
C ALA A 2 -3.15 7.59 26.15
N GLU A 3 -4.15 6.87 26.68
CA GLU A 3 -4.01 5.56 27.32
C GLU A 3 -4.93 4.54 26.63
N ILE A 4 -4.56 3.26 26.67
CA ILE A 4 -5.41 2.18 26.16
C ILE A 4 -6.47 1.85 27.21
N LYS A 5 -7.74 1.95 26.84
CA LYS A 5 -8.86 1.43 27.63
C LYS A 5 -9.50 0.23 26.94
N ILE A 6 -10.00 -0.68 27.76
CA ILE A 6 -10.82 -1.81 27.30
C ILE A 6 -12.25 -1.51 27.75
N ALA A 7 -13.15 -1.37 26.77
CA ALA A 7 -14.58 -1.18 26.98
C ALA A 7 -15.37 -2.28 26.27
N ASP A 8 -16.70 -2.25 26.38
CA ASP A 8 -17.59 -3.25 25.76
C ASP A 8 -17.43 -3.33 24.23
N ILE A 9 -16.97 -2.24 23.60
CA ILE A 9 -16.69 -2.16 22.15
C ILE A 9 -15.28 -2.64 21.75
N GLY A 10 -14.44 -3.04 22.72
CA GLY A 10 -13.07 -3.50 22.51
C GLY A 10 -12.00 -2.55 23.06
N ARG A 11 -10.79 -2.64 22.50
CA ARG A 11 -9.65 -1.76 22.85
C ARG A 11 -9.82 -0.40 22.17
N SER A 12 -9.63 0.69 22.92
CA SER A 12 -9.68 2.06 22.42
C SER A 12 -8.53 2.91 23.00
N LEU A 13 -8.17 3.98 22.29
CA LEU A 13 -7.29 5.02 22.80
C LEU A 13 -8.14 6.15 23.40
N VAL A 14 -7.81 6.58 24.62
CA VAL A 14 -8.52 7.65 25.32
C VAL A 14 -7.53 8.73 25.74
N ALA A 15 -7.85 9.98 25.42
CA ALA A 15 -7.02 11.13 25.81
C ALA A 15 -6.92 11.24 27.33
N ILE A 16 -5.71 11.51 27.84
CA ILE A 16 -5.43 11.71 29.28
C ILE A 16 -5.14 13.18 29.62
N LYS A 17 -5.19 14.05 28.61
CA LYS A 17 -5.02 15.50 28.70
C LYS A 17 -5.86 16.16 27.61
N ASP A 18 -6.05 17.48 27.73
CA ASP A 18 -6.57 18.28 26.64
C ASP A 18 -5.60 18.26 25.45
N ILE A 19 -6.16 18.27 24.25
CA ILE A 19 -5.46 18.20 22.97
C ILE A 19 -5.82 19.47 22.20
N GLU A 20 -4.81 20.20 21.74
CA GLU A 20 -5.03 21.40 20.94
C GLU A 20 -5.31 21.06 19.46
N GLU A 21 -5.95 21.99 18.74
CA GLU A 21 -6.11 21.87 17.28
C GLU A 21 -4.72 21.78 16.63
N ASP A 22 -4.58 20.92 15.63
CA ASP A 22 -3.31 20.60 14.94
C ASP A 22 -2.21 19.95 15.80
N GLU A 23 -2.49 19.56 17.06
CA GLU A 23 -1.52 18.82 17.88
C GLU A 23 -1.32 17.38 17.36
N GLU A 24 -0.09 17.01 17.01
CA GLU A 24 0.26 15.64 16.66
C GLU A 24 0.12 14.71 17.89
N LEU A 25 -0.82 13.76 17.82
CA LEU A 25 -1.05 12.80 18.91
C LEU A 25 0.01 11.71 18.98
N PHE A 26 0.37 11.15 17.84
CA PHE A 26 1.43 10.15 17.67
C PHE A 26 1.67 9.93 16.18
N SER A 27 2.84 9.37 15.87
CA SER A 27 3.24 8.95 14.54
C SER A 27 3.62 7.46 14.58
N GLU A 28 3.17 6.70 13.59
CA GLU A 28 3.45 5.28 13.46
C GLU A 28 3.92 4.96 12.04
N GLU A 29 4.93 4.09 11.93
CA GLU A 29 5.27 3.47 10.65
C GLU A 29 4.35 2.26 10.42
N PRO A 30 3.79 2.08 9.21
CA PRO A 30 2.99 0.90 8.91
C PRO A 30 3.79 -0.38 9.15
N PHE A 31 3.20 -1.32 9.89
CA PHE A 31 3.81 -2.65 10.07
C PHE A 31 4.12 -3.33 8.74
N VAL A 32 3.20 -3.16 7.78
CA VAL A 32 3.35 -3.61 6.40
C VAL A 32 2.56 -2.68 5.49
N SER A 33 3.12 -2.34 4.34
CA SER A 33 2.48 -1.56 3.29
C SER A 33 2.63 -2.31 1.97
N CYS A 34 1.71 -2.14 1.02
CA CYS A 34 1.82 -2.65 -0.35
C CYS A 34 1.07 -1.70 -1.27
N GLN A 35 1.58 -1.48 -2.47
CA GLN A 35 0.83 -0.78 -3.49
C GLN A 35 -0.35 -1.64 -3.93
N PHE A 36 -1.51 -1.02 -4.15
CA PHE A 36 -2.69 -1.68 -4.73
C PHE A 36 -2.38 -2.27 -6.11
N SER A 37 -2.95 -3.45 -6.36
CA SER A 37 -2.73 -4.23 -7.58
C SER A 37 -3.20 -3.47 -8.80
N TRP A 38 -4.34 -2.77 -8.69
CA TRP A 38 -4.87 -1.94 -9.77
C TRP A 38 -4.09 -0.64 -9.97
N ASN A 39 -3.52 -0.05 -8.91
CA ASN A 39 -2.66 1.13 -9.08
C ASN A 39 -1.43 0.80 -9.92
N VAL A 40 -0.81 -0.37 -9.70
CA VAL A 40 0.30 -0.85 -10.53
C VAL A 40 -0.16 -1.06 -11.97
N ALA A 41 -1.35 -1.66 -12.18
CA ALA A 41 -1.92 -1.87 -13.52
C ALA A 41 -2.21 -0.55 -14.26
N CYS A 42 -2.64 0.49 -13.54
CA CYS A 42 -2.82 1.85 -14.04
C CYS A 42 -1.49 2.65 -14.11
N LYS A 43 -0.35 1.97 -14.02
CA LYS A 43 1.00 2.54 -14.18
C LYS A 43 1.40 3.59 -13.15
N TYR A 44 0.67 3.70 -12.03
CA TYR A 44 1.12 4.52 -10.92
C TYR A 44 2.38 3.88 -10.33
N SER A 45 3.43 4.67 -10.13
CA SER A 45 4.71 4.17 -9.61
C SER A 45 4.95 4.70 -8.20
N ALA A 46 5.03 3.78 -7.24
CA ALA A 46 5.36 4.09 -5.85
C ALA A 46 6.63 3.35 -5.39
N CYS A 47 7.29 3.89 -4.37
CA CYS A 47 8.37 3.22 -3.67
C CYS A 47 7.82 1.96 -3.03
N ASP A 48 8.43 0.80 -3.31
CA ASP A 48 7.94 -0.46 -2.79
C ASP A 48 8.01 -0.57 -1.26
N PHE A 49 8.82 0.26 -0.59
CA PHE A 49 8.91 0.29 0.88
C PHE A 49 7.97 1.31 1.52
N CYS A 50 8.17 2.61 1.24
CA CYS A 50 7.47 3.69 1.95
C CYS A 50 6.23 4.22 1.24
N MET A 51 5.85 3.64 0.09
CA MET A 51 4.73 4.08 -0.75
C MET A 51 4.82 5.53 -1.28
N LYS A 52 5.93 6.25 -1.06
CA LYS A 52 6.16 7.56 -1.65
C LYS A 52 6.08 7.45 -3.19
N PRO A 53 5.38 8.36 -3.88
CA PRO A 53 5.35 8.36 -5.34
C PRO A 53 6.77 8.47 -5.93
N LEU A 54 6.98 7.84 -7.09
CA LEU A 54 8.26 7.88 -7.82
C LEU A 54 8.18 8.69 -9.12
N GLU A 55 7.02 9.28 -9.38
CA GLU A 55 6.78 10.21 -10.49
C GLU A 55 6.88 11.66 -9.99
N THR A 56 7.29 12.58 -10.86
CA THR A 56 7.17 14.02 -10.57
C THR A 56 5.70 14.46 -10.62
N ALA A 57 5.41 15.67 -10.16
CA ALA A 57 4.08 16.26 -10.30
C ALA A 57 3.65 16.35 -11.77
N GLU A 58 4.56 16.72 -12.68
CA GLU A 58 4.28 16.76 -14.11
C GLU A 58 4.01 15.37 -14.68
N GLU A 59 4.83 14.36 -14.36
CA GLU A 59 4.61 12.98 -14.80
C GLU A 59 3.26 12.43 -14.29
N ASN A 60 2.91 12.79 -13.05
CA ASN A 60 1.61 12.46 -12.47
C ASN A 60 0.46 13.10 -13.26
N VAL A 61 0.54 14.39 -13.59
CA VAL A 61 -0.49 15.10 -14.38
C VAL A 61 -0.59 14.48 -15.77
N LYS A 62 0.52 14.32 -16.50
CA LYS A 62 0.54 13.68 -17.84
C LYS A 62 -0.13 12.31 -17.84
N ARG A 63 0.09 11.52 -16.79
CA ARG A 63 -0.50 10.18 -16.65
C ARG A 63 -2.00 10.24 -16.36
N LEU A 64 -2.44 11.18 -15.52
CA LEU A 64 -3.84 11.29 -15.10
C LEU A 64 -4.74 11.99 -16.12
N THR A 65 -4.19 12.87 -16.97
CA THR A 65 -4.94 13.58 -18.02
C THR A 65 -4.80 12.94 -19.41
N GLY A 66 -4.02 11.87 -19.53
CA GLY A 66 -3.71 11.24 -20.81
C GLY A 66 -2.90 12.14 -21.78
N ASN A 67 -2.43 13.31 -21.35
CA ASN A 67 -1.76 14.29 -22.19
C ASN A 67 -0.22 14.26 -22.01
N PRO A 68 0.54 13.58 -22.89
CA PRO A 68 2.00 13.47 -22.75
C PRO A 68 2.75 14.79 -22.96
N ASP A 69 2.13 15.75 -23.65
CA ASP A 69 2.72 17.04 -24.00
C ASP A 69 2.47 18.12 -22.93
N TYR A 70 1.72 17.79 -21.87
CA TYR A 70 1.44 18.72 -20.77
C TYR A 70 2.74 19.22 -20.13
N THR A 71 2.87 20.52 -19.86
CA THR A 71 4.01 21.08 -19.12
C THR A 71 3.49 21.74 -17.85
N LEU A 72 3.93 21.24 -16.70
CA LEU A 72 3.49 21.77 -15.42
C LEU A 72 4.28 23.04 -15.08
N PRO A 73 3.61 24.17 -14.75
CA PRO A 73 4.29 25.36 -14.25
C PRO A 73 5.08 25.06 -12.98
N HIS A 74 6.18 25.78 -12.76
CA HIS A 74 7.03 25.65 -11.58
C HIS A 74 7.36 24.20 -11.17
N PRO A 75 8.03 23.42 -12.04
CA PRO A 75 8.41 22.04 -11.73
C PRO A 75 9.32 21.94 -10.49
N GLU A 76 9.98 23.03 -10.10
CA GLU A 76 10.81 23.13 -8.89
C GLU A 76 10.05 22.88 -7.57
N TYR A 77 8.72 23.06 -7.53
CA TYR A 77 7.90 22.73 -6.35
C TYR A 77 7.51 21.23 -6.29
N SER A 78 8.01 20.39 -7.20
CA SER A 78 7.82 18.94 -7.12
C SER A 78 8.79 18.30 -6.12
N ASN A 79 8.26 17.58 -5.12
CA ASN A 79 9.04 16.95 -4.04
C ASN A 79 9.70 15.60 -4.40
N THR A 80 9.76 15.25 -5.69
CA THR A 80 10.31 13.98 -6.18
C THR A 80 11.72 14.17 -6.75
N ASP A 81 12.74 13.77 -5.99
CA ASP A 81 14.12 13.73 -6.48
C ASP A 81 14.45 12.37 -7.11
N LYS A 82 14.40 12.33 -8.45
CA LYS A 82 14.63 11.10 -9.22
C LYS A 82 16.09 10.63 -9.18
N ASN A 83 17.05 11.48 -8.77
CA ASN A 83 18.46 11.10 -8.71
C ASN A 83 18.74 10.11 -7.55
N LEU A 84 17.90 10.11 -6.53
CA LEU A 84 18.00 9.20 -5.38
C LEU A 84 17.37 7.84 -5.66
N HIS A 85 16.53 7.75 -6.70
CA HIS A 85 15.80 6.53 -7.00
C HIS A 85 16.75 5.37 -7.33
N THR A 86 16.43 4.21 -6.80
CA THR A 86 17.17 2.97 -7.05
C THR A 86 16.20 1.85 -7.37
N TYR A 87 16.74 0.70 -7.77
CA TYR A 87 15.97 -0.50 -8.03
C TYR A 87 16.70 -1.75 -7.52
N CYS A 88 15.96 -2.82 -7.31
CA CYS A 88 16.56 -4.13 -7.07
C CYS A 88 17.28 -4.61 -8.34
N PRO A 89 18.57 -5.00 -8.27
CA PRO A 89 19.33 -5.41 -9.47
C PRO A 89 18.74 -6.66 -10.13
N ASP A 90 18.08 -7.53 -9.36
CA ASP A 90 17.56 -8.80 -9.84
C ASP A 90 16.16 -8.64 -10.44
N CYS A 91 15.20 -8.16 -9.64
CA CYS A 91 13.80 -8.07 -10.07
C CYS A 91 13.37 -6.68 -10.55
N ARG A 92 14.21 -5.64 -10.50
CA ARG A 92 13.88 -4.27 -10.96
C ARG A 92 12.79 -3.50 -10.21
N ILE A 93 12.25 -4.02 -9.10
CA ILE A 93 11.36 -3.26 -8.22
C ILE A 93 12.05 -1.97 -7.78
N ARG A 94 11.29 -0.87 -7.77
CA ARG A 94 11.81 0.50 -7.60
C ARG A 94 11.63 1.01 -6.16
N TYR A 95 12.58 1.84 -5.74
CA TYR A 95 12.63 2.47 -4.43
C TYR A 95 13.00 3.95 -4.58
N CYS A 96 12.47 4.80 -3.70
CA CYS A 96 12.80 6.24 -3.73
C CYS A 96 14.23 6.53 -3.25
N SER A 97 14.89 5.59 -2.58
CA SER A 97 16.24 5.74 -2.07
C SER A 97 16.91 4.39 -1.81
N ARG A 98 18.24 4.39 -1.71
CA ARG A 98 19.01 3.21 -1.26
C ARG A 98 18.60 2.73 0.13
N LEU A 99 18.31 3.66 1.04
CA LEU A 99 17.83 3.35 2.39
C LEU A 99 16.52 2.54 2.36
N CYS A 100 15.56 2.94 1.52
CA CYS A 100 14.30 2.19 1.35
C CYS A 100 14.52 0.81 0.75
N PHE A 101 15.44 0.68 -0.21
CA PHE A 101 15.82 -0.63 -0.74
C PHE A 101 16.42 -1.53 0.35
N ASP A 102 17.41 -1.04 1.12
CA ASP A 102 18.07 -1.84 2.15
C ASP A 102 17.07 -2.27 3.24
N LYS A 103 16.21 -1.36 3.72
CA LYS A 103 15.14 -1.69 4.67
C LYS A 103 14.18 -2.77 4.12
N ALA A 104 13.76 -2.65 2.87
CA ALA A 104 12.89 -3.65 2.23
C ALA A 104 13.61 -4.99 2.06
N TYR A 105 14.87 -4.97 1.60
CA TYR A 105 15.72 -6.14 1.40
C TYR A 105 15.87 -6.94 2.68
N ASP A 106 16.15 -6.28 3.80
CA ASP A 106 16.31 -6.93 5.08
C ASP A 106 14.99 -7.39 5.71
N SER A 107 13.88 -6.72 5.41
CA SER A 107 12.58 -7.02 6.03
C SER A 107 11.76 -8.09 5.29
N TYR A 108 11.63 -8.02 3.97
CA TYR A 108 10.72 -8.92 3.23
C TYR A 108 11.15 -9.21 1.78
N HIS A 109 11.97 -8.35 1.17
CA HIS A 109 12.16 -8.41 -0.26
C HIS A 109 13.04 -9.60 -0.69
N LYS A 110 13.97 -10.12 0.12
CA LYS A 110 14.75 -11.33 -0.26
C LYS A 110 13.83 -12.52 -0.56
N VAL A 111 12.73 -12.67 0.18
CA VAL A 111 11.75 -13.75 0.01
C VAL A 111 10.80 -13.46 -1.16
N LEU A 112 10.40 -12.21 -1.37
CA LEU A 112 9.51 -11.83 -2.47
C LEU A 112 10.24 -11.53 -3.80
N CYS A 113 11.57 -11.47 -3.79
CA CYS A 113 12.35 -11.13 -4.97
C CYS A 113 12.22 -12.26 -5.99
N LEU A 114 11.55 -11.96 -7.09
CA LEU A 114 11.28 -12.95 -8.13
C LEU A 114 12.53 -13.42 -8.87
N ARG A 115 13.63 -12.65 -8.78
CA ARG A 115 14.93 -12.82 -9.50
C ARG A 115 14.85 -12.95 -11.02
N SER A 116 13.70 -13.32 -11.57
CA SER A 116 13.30 -13.11 -12.94
C SER A 116 12.73 -11.69 -13.10
N SER A 117 12.81 -11.18 -14.33
CA SER A 117 12.07 -9.99 -14.75
C SER A 117 10.63 -10.08 -14.24
N ILE A 118 10.09 -8.98 -13.69
CA ILE A 118 8.70 -8.78 -13.16
C ILE A 118 7.57 -9.33 -14.06
N LEU A 119 7.88 -9.82 -15.26
CA LEU A 119 6.99 -10.21 -16.34
C LEU A 119 6.98 -11.71 -16.62
N ASP A 120 7.55 -12.56 -15.77
CA ASP A 120 7.39 -14.01 -15.94
C ASP A 120 5.95 -14.41 -15.56
N PRO A 121 5.09 -14.76 -16.54
CA PRO A 121 3.68 -15.08 -16.28
C PRO A 121 3.53 -16.38 -15.49
N ASP A 122 4.55 -17.24 -15.46
CA ASP A 122 4.55 -18.50 -14.72
C ASP A 122 4.98 -18.30 -13.26
N ASN A 123 5.36 -17.06 -12.88
CA ASN A 123 5.75 -16.77 -11.52
C ASN A 123 4.55 -16.84 -10.55
N PRO A 124 4.63 -17.61 -9.44
CA PRO A 124 3.52 -17.76 -8.51
C PRO A 124 2.97 -16.47 -7.91
N LEU A 125 3.80 -15.45 -7.64
CA LEU A 125 3.31 -14.16 -7.12
C LEU A 125 2.63 -13.33 -8.20
N VAL A 126 3.04 -13.47 -9.47
CA VAL A 126 2.34 -12.85 -10.60
C VAL A 126 0.97 -13.48 -10.78
N ILE A 127 0.89 -14.82 -10.80
CA ILE A 127 -0.38 -15.55 -10.89
C ILE A 127 -1.32 -15.19 -9.73
N LEU A 128 -0.78 -15.10 -8.51
CA LEU A 128 -1.54 -14.69 -7.33
C LEU A 128 -2.14 -13.29 -7.50
N ASN A 129 -1.32 -12.31 -7.91
CA ASN A 129 -1.76 -10.93 -8.08
C ASN A 129 -2.77 -10.76 -9.23
N GLU A 130 -2.56 -11.45 -10.35
CA GLU A 130 -3.53 -11.47 -11.45
C GLU A 130 -4.86 -12.11 -11.04
N SER A 131 -4.80 -13.23 -10.30
CA SER A 131 -6.00 -13.88 -9.77
C SER A 131 -6.77 -12.96 -8.82
N TRP A 132 -6.06 -12.20 -7.97
CA TRP A 132 -6.68 -11.20 -7.10
C TRP A 132 -7.44 -10.13 -7.88
N LYS A 133 -6.83 -9.55 -8.92
CA LYS A 133 -7.49 -8.53 -9.77
C LYS A 133 -8.76 -9.05 -10.45
N GLN A 134 -8.81 -10.33 -10.80
CA GLN A 134 -10.02 -10.95 -11.37
C GLN A 134 -11.14 -11.18 -10.34
N MET A 135 -10.79 -11.27 -9.05
CA MET A 135 -11.75 -11.45 -7.96
C MET A 135 -12.21 -10.12 -7.36
N HIS A 136 -11.33 -9.11 -7.33
CA HIS A 136 -11.56 -7.82 -6.69
C HIS A 136 -11.33 -6.69 -7.70
N TYR A 137 -12.42 -6.20 -8.30
CA TYR A 137 -12.40 -5.07 -9.23
C TYR A 137 -12.33 -3.73 -8.48
N PRO A 138 -11.82 -2.66 -9.11
CA PRO A 138 -11.72 -1.34 -8.49
C PRO A 138 -13.09 -0.77 -8.03
N PRO A 139 -13.12 0.12 -7.02
CA PRO A 139 -11.97 0.62 -6.26
C PRO A 139 -11.45 -0.38 -5.22
N GLU A 140 -10.14 -0.59 -5.22
CA GLU A 140 -9.47 -1.51 -4.28
C GLU A 140 -9.38 -0.86 -2.88
N THR A 141 -9.85 -1.57 -1.86
CA THR A 141 -9.79 -1.10 -0.46
C THR A 141 -8.66 -1.76 0.35
N ALA A 142 -8.16 -2.89 -0.13
CA ALA A 142 -7.01 -3.62 0.38
C ALA A 142 -6.45 -4.52 -0.74
N THR A 143 -5.18 -4.94 -0.62
CA THR A 143 -4.58 -5.91 -1.55
C THR A 143 -4.16 -7.19 -0.84
N VAL A 144 -4.37 -8.34 -1.48
CA VAL A 144 -3.92 -9.63 -0.94
C VAL A 144 -2.38 -9.71 -0.84
N MET A 145 -1.67 -8.86 -1.57
CA MET A 145 -0.21 -8.77 -1.50
C MET A 145 0.30 -8.33 -0.13
N LEU A 146 -0.55 -7.76 0.73
CA LEU A 146 -0.21 -7.53 2.14
C LEU A 146 0.09 -8.85 2.86
N ILE A 147 -0.68 -9.91 2.60
CA ILE A 147 -0.44 -11.24 3.19
C ILE A 147 0.89 -11.81 2.69
N ALA A 148 1.17 -11.69 1.38
CA ALA A 148 2.45 -12.13 0.81
C ALA A 148 3.63 -11.45 1.52
N ARG A 149 3.51 -10.15 1.78
CA ARG A 149 4.54 -9.39 2.51
C ARG A 149 4.63 -9.77 3.99
N ILE A 150 3.51 -10.00 4.67
CA ILE A 150 3.50 -10.50 6.06
C ILE A 150 4.24 -11.84 6.16
N LEU A 151 3.96 -12.78 5.26
CA LEU A 151 4.62 -14.09 5.22
C LEU A 151 6.14 -13.96 4.96
N ALA A 152 6.52 -13.04 4.07
CA ALA A 152 7.92 -12.74 3.82
C ALA A 152 8.63 -12.12 5.03
N ILE A 153 7.97 -11.20 5.75
CA ILE A 153 8.47 -10.65 7.02
C ILE A 153 8.64 -11.77 8.04
N LEU A 154 7.63 -12.62 8.23
CA LEU A 154 7.70 -13.78 9.14
C LEU A 154 8.88 -14.70 8.82
N LYS A 155 9.18 -14.91 7.54
CA LYS A 155 10.28 -15.78 7.10
C LYS A 155 11.65 -15.14 7.31
N GLN A 156 11.79 -13.85 7.02
CA GLN A 156 13.08 -13.14 7.14
C GLN A 156 13.40 -12.71 8.57
N HIS A 157 12.39 -12.45 9.38
CA HIS A 157 12.59 -11.91 10.72
C HIS A 157 13.28 -12.96 11.63
N PRO A 158 14.33 -12.58 12.38
CA PRO A 158 15.03 -13.50 13.27
C PRO A 158 14.11 -14.08 14.36
N SER A 159 13.14 -13.29 14.82
CA SER A 159 12.20 -13.65 15.88
C SER A 159 10.78 -13.74 15.34
N LYS A 160 10.34 -14.95 14.98
CA LYS A 160 8.95 -15.21 14.54
C LYS A 160 7.94 -14.90 15.66
N ALA A 161 8.35 -15.06 16.92
CA ALA A 161 7.52 -14.78 18.09
C ALA A 161 7.15 -13.29 18.20
N GLU A 162 8.09 -12.40 17.91
CA GLU A 162 7.84 -10.95 17.89
C GLU A 162 6.81 -10.56 16.83
N ILE A 163 7.00 -11.04 15.60
CA ILE A 163 6.04 -10.78 14.52
C ILE A 163 4.64 -11.31 14.87
N ARG A 164 4.56 -12.53 15.41
CA ARG A 164 3.30 -13.09 15.91
C ARG A 164 2.69 -12.25 17.02
N SER A 165 3.50 -11.73 17.94
CA SER A 165 3.03 -10.85 19.00
C SER A 165 2.42 -9.57 18.43
N THR A 166 3.09 -8.96 17.44
CA THR A 166 2.56 -7.78 16.73
C THR A 166 1.24 -8.08 16.02
N LEU A 167 1.14 -9.20 15.31
CA LEU A 167 -0.09 -9.58 14.60
C LEU A 167 -1.29 -9.81 15.55
N LYS A 168 -1.04 -10.23 16.79
CA LYS A 168 -2.08 -10.38 17.84
C LYS A 168 -2.59 -9.05 18.38
N ILE A 169 -1.86 -7.94 18.19
CA ILE A 169 -2.30 -6.62 18.64
C ILE A 169 -3.47 -6.11 17.80
N PHE A 170 -3.59 -6.52 16.54
CA PHE A 170 -4.70 -6.13 15.67
C PHE A 170 -6.03 -6.75 16.08
N CYS A 171 -7.13 -6.21 15.57
CA CYS A 171 -8.47 -6.73 15.86
C CYS A 171 -8.67 -8.12 15.26
N GLN A 172 -8.85 -9.12 16.12
CA GLN A 172 -9.21 -10.49 15.79
C GLN A 172 -10.54 -10.76 16.52
N LYS A 173 -11.65 -10.95 15.80
CA LYS A 173 -12.98 -11.31 16.37
C LYS A 173 -13.48 -12.61 15.74
N THR A 174 -14.55 -13.17 16.32
CA THR A 174 -15.07 -14.52 16.13
C THR A 174 -15.22 -14.97 14.67
N VAL A 175 -15.07 -16.28 14.45
CA VAL A 175 -15.12 -16.99 13.15
C VAL A 175 -16.32 -16.59 12.28
N GLU A 176 -17.48 -16.29 12.86
CA GLU A 176 -18.68 -15.86 12.14
C GLU A 176 -18.54 -14.48 11.50
N GLU A 177 -17.92 -13.53 12.21
CA GLU A 177 -17.68 -12.21 11.66
C GLU A 177 -16.47 -12.20 10.69
N GLU A 178 -15.54 -13.15 10.80
CA GLU A 178 -14.47 -13.36 9.83
C GLU A 178 -15.04 -13.84 8.48
N ALA A 179 -16.02 -14.76 8.52
CA ALA A 179 -16.71 -15.25 7.32
C ALA A 179 -17.46 -14.13 6.59
N ALA A 180 -18.18 -13.27 7.33
CA ALA A 180 -18.90 -12.13 6.75
C ALA A 180 -17.98 -11.07 6.13
N LEU A 181 -16.85 -10.77 6.78
CA LEU A 181 -15.88 -9.80 6.28
C LEU A 181 -15.16 -10.31 5.03
N ALA A 182 -14.77 -11.58 5.04
CA ALA A 182 -14.09 -12.18 3.92
C ALA A 182 -15.08 -12.32 2.73
N HIS A 183 -16.37 -12.57 2.98
CA HIS A 183 -17.42 -12.45 1.96
C HIS A 183 -17.51 -11.03 1.38
N LYS A 184 -17.37 -9.99 2.20
CA LYS A 184 -17.32 -8.61 1.70
C LYS A 184 -16.09 -8.34 0.82
N LEU A 185 -14.94 -8.93 1.17
CA LEU A 185 -13.70 -8.77 0.40
C LEU A 185 -13.72 -9.49 -0.95
N LEU A 186 -14.23 -10.73 -0.99
CA LEU A 186 -14.16 -11.58 -2.20
C LEU A 186 -15.46 -11.56 -3.03
N GLY A 187 -16.61 -11.24 -2.43
CA GLY A 187 -17.91 -11.19 -3.10
C GLY A 187 -18.70 -12.51 -3.07
N ASP A 188 -19.74 -12.62 -3.91
CA ASP A 188 -20.75 -13.70 -3.89
C ASP A 188 -20.20 -15.12 -4.13
N LYS A 189 -18.97 -15.24 -4.64
CA LYS A 189 -18.25 -16.52 -4.87
C LYS A 189 -17.23 -16.82 -3.77
N PHE A 190 -17.47 -16.28 -2.57
CA PHE A 190 -16.55 -16.21 -1.45
C PHE A 190 -15.76 -17.49 -1.18
N ALA A 191 -16.44 -18.63 -1.01
CA ALA A 191 -15.79 -19.89 -0.63
C ALA A 191 -14.81 -20.41 -1.70
N ASP A 192 -15.20 -20.33 -2.98
CA ASP A 192 -14.38 -20.79 -4.09
C ASP A 192 -13.16 -19.88 -4.31
N GLN A 193 -13.36 -18.56 -4.21
CA GLN A 193 -12.29 -17.57 -4.32
C GLN A 193 -11.30 -17.68 -3.17
N LEU A 194 -11.79 -17.90 -1.94
CA LEU A 194 -10.95 -18.11 -0.77
C LEU A 194 -10.07 -19.35 -0.93
N SER A 195 -10.67 -20.48 -1.33
CA SER A 195 -9.94 -21.73 -1.58
C SER A 195 -8.90 -21.54 -2.68
N THR A 196 -9.27 -20.85 -3.77
CA THR A 196 -8.37 -20.53 -4.87
C THR A 196 -7.18 -19.70 -4.39
N LEU A 197 -7.41 -18.61 -3.64
CA LEU A 197 -6.35 -17.78 -3.10
C LEU A 197 -5.44 -18.58 -2.15
N ASN A 198 -6.01 -19.36 -1.23
CA ASN A 198 -5.24 -20.18 -0.31
C ASN A 198 -4.30 -21.15 -1.04
N ASN A 199 -4.79 -21.83 -2.08
CA ASN A 199 -3.97 -22.71 -2.92
C ASN A 199 -2.85 -21.95 -3.64
N LEU A 200 -3.14 -20.76 -4.18
CA LEU A 200 -2.12 -19.92 -4.82
C LEU A 200 -1.04 -19.48 -3.83
N PHE A 201 -1.40 -19.17 -2.58
CA PHE A 201 -0.42 -18.90 -1.54
C PHE A 201 0.43 -20.13 -1.18
N CYS A 202 -0.16 -21.32 -1.10
CA CYS A 202 0.60 -22.55 -0.88
C CYS A 202 1.64 -22.80 -1.99
N VAL A 203 1.29 -22.49 -3.24
CA VAL A 203 2.21 -22.58 -4.39
C VAL A 203 3.29 -21.49 -4.32
N ALA A 204 2.93 -20.26 -3.99
CA ALA A 204 3.87 -19.14 -3.91
C ALA A 204 4.82 -19.22 -2.72
N PHE A 205 4.40 -19.87 -1.63
CA PHE A 205 5.16 -20.04 -0.39
C PHE A 205 5.23 -21.53 -0.01
N PRO A 206 5.97 -22.36 -0.76
CA PRO A 206 6.06 -23.81 -0.51
C PRO A 206 6.88 -24.16 0.75
N ASP A 207 7.46 -23.15 1.40
CA ASP A 207 8.33 -23.33 2.54
C ASP A 207 7.59 -23.96 3.74
N PRO A 208 8.09 -25.07 4.30
CA PRO A 208 7.44 -25.75 5.43
C PRO A 208 7.22 -24.87 6.66
N GLU A 209 8.08 -23.88 6.90
CA GLU A 209 7.95 -22.98 8.05
C GLU A 209 6.75 -22.03 7.96
N LEU A 210 6.18 -21.85 6.76
CA LEU A 210 5.03 -20.98 6.54
C LEU A 210 3.70 -21.75 6.45
N GLN A 211 3.74 -23.09 6.37
CA GLN A 211 2.56 -23.91 6.12
C GLN A 211 1.50 -23.84 7.23
N GLU A 212 1.89 -23.53 8.47
CA GLU A 212 0.95 -23.33 9.57
C GLU A 212 0.03 -22.12 9.32
N PHE A 213 0.53 -21.07 8.64
CA PHE A 213 -0.22 -19.86 8.30
C PHE A 213 -1.10 -20.05 7.06
N LEU A 214 -0.79 -21.07 6.27
CA LEU A 214 -1.49 -21.40 5.03
C LEU A 214 -2.53 -22.50 5.21
N GLN A 215 -2.68 -23.04 6.42
CA GLN A 215 -3.85 -23.87 6.74
C GLN A 215 -5.13 -23.05 6.52
N PRO A 216 -6.23 -23.65 6.03
CA PRO A 216 -7.42 -22.91 5.63
C PRO A 216 -7.95 -21.93 6.70
N ASP A 217 -7.97 -22.34 7.97
CA ASP A 217 -8.44 -21.49 9.06
C ASP A 217 -7.46 -20.36 9.40
N ALA A 218 -6.15 -20.64 9.41
CA ALA A 218 -5.13 -19.62 9.63
C ALA A 218 -5.12 -18.57 8.50
N PHE A 219 -5.29 -19.03 7.26
CA PHE A 219 -5.36 -18.15 6.09
C PHE A 219 -6.61 -17.27 6.09
N ARG A 220 -7.76 -17.82 6.51
CA ARG A 220 -8.99 -17.04 6.76
C ARG A 220 -8.75 -15.93 7.77
N SER A 221 -8.08 -16.23 8.89
CA SER A 221 -7.74 -15.21 9.88
C SER A 221 -6.78 -14.15 9.34
N LEU A 222 -5.84 -14.50 8.45
CA LEU A 222 -4.98 -13.51 7.78
C LEU A 222 -5.78 -12.59 6.82
N LEU A 223 -6.75 -13.12 6.09
CA LEU A 223 -7.65 -12.32 5.28
C LEU A 223 -8.55 -11.41 6.14
N ALA A 224 -9.09 -11.94 7.22
CA ALA A 224 -9.89 -11.16 8.16
C ALA A 224 -9.08 -10.03 8.82
N LEU A 225 -7.82 -10.30 9.16
CA LEU A 225 -6.87 -9.34 9.68
C LEU A 225 -6.70 -8.17 8.72
N ILE A 226 -6.37 -8.42 7.45
CA ILE A 226 -6.19 -7.32 6.48
C ILE A 226 -7.51 -6.60 6.20
N GLY A 227 -8.63 -7.31 6.08
CA GLY A 227 -9.91 -6.67 5.77
C GLY A 227 -10.47 -5.76 6.87
N ARG A 228 -10.02 -5.93 8.11
CA ARG A 228 -10.44 -5.11 9.26
C ARG A 228 -9.48 -3.99 9.59
N ASN A 229 -8.19 -4.20 9.35
CA ASN A 229 -7.14 -3.33 9.87
C ASN A 229 -6.36 -2.61 8.76
N ALA A 230 -6.50 -2.99 7.48
CA ALA A 230 -5.84 -2.29 6.39
C ALA A 230 -6.44 -0.89 6.18
N GLN A 231 -5.57 0.05 5.84
CA GLN A 231 -5.93 1.42 5.52
C GLN A 231 -5.27 1.82 4.20
N GLY A 232 -6.01 2.55 3.37
CA GLY A 232 -5.48 3.11 2.13
C GLY A 232 -4.49 4.24 2.41
N ILE A 233 -3.37 4.26 1.68
CA ILE A 233 -2.41 5.36 1.71
C ILE A 233 -2.67 6.22 0.47
N GLY A 234 -3.18 7.43 0.67
CA GLY A 234 -3.39 8.42 -0.39
C GLY A 234 -2.16 9.32 -0.54
N THR A 235 -1.48 9.26 -1.68
CA THR A 235 -0.41 10.22 -2.01
C THR A 235 -0.52 10.65 -3.47
N SER A 236 -0.38 11.95 -3.73
CA SER A 236 -0.42 12.52 -5.07
C SER A 236 0.71 13.54 -5.22
N PRO A 237 1.66 13.33 -6.15
CA PRO A 237 2.69 14.32 -6.48
C PRO A 237 2.10 15.66 -6.90
N PHE A 238 1.00 15.65 -7.65
CA PHE A 238 0.31 16.87 -8.05
C PHE A 238 -0.27 17.62 -6.85
N TYR A 239 -0.89 16.90 -5.91
CA TYR A 239 -1.38 17.51 -4.66
C TYR A 239 -0.23 18.12 -3.84
N GLN A 240 0.88 17.40 -3.68
CA GLN A 240 2.06 17.92 -2.96
C GLN A 240 2.65 19.17 -3.62
N TRP A 241 2.70 19.20 -4.95
CA TRP A 241 3.13 20.38 -5.71
C TRP A 241 2.19 21.57 -5.50
N ARG A 242 0.87 21.34 -5.49
CA ARG A 242 -0.12 22.37 -5.19
C ARG A 242 0.08 22.96 -3.80
N THR A 243 0.22 22.12 -2.77
CA THR A 243 0.47 22.59 -1.39
C THR A 243 1.76 23.40 -1.30
N ALA A 244 2.83 22.95 -1.95
CA ALA A 244 4.09 23.68 -1.98
C ALA A 244 3.98 25.05 -2.67
N ILE A 245 3.13 25.19 -3.69
CA ILE A 245 2.81 26.48 -4.31
C ILE A 245 1.99 27.38 -3.37
N GLU A 246 0.98 26.82 -2.71
CA GLU A 246 0.15 27.56 -1.75
C GLU A 246 1.02 28.18 -0.64
N GLU A 247 2.02 27.42 -0.15
CA GLU A 247 2.97 27.82 0.89
C GLU A 247 4.15 28.68 0.39
N SER A 248 4.33 28.82 -0.93
CA SER A 248 5.47 29.54 -1.52
C SER A 248 5.39 31.07 -1.41
N ASP A 249 6.50 31.75 -1.67
CA ASP A 249 6.58 33.22 -1.77
C ASP A 249 6.14 33.78 -3.15
N LEU A 250 5.47 32.97 -3.99
CA LEU A 250 5.02 33.43 -5.30
C LEU A 250 4.03 34.61 -5.19
N PRO A 251 4.06 35.58 -6.13
CA PRO A 251 3.12 36.69 -6.16
C PRO A 251 1.66 36.21 -6.18
N GLU A 252 0.79 36.88 -5.43
CA GLU A 252 -0.65 36.55 -5.33
C GLU A 252 -1.37 36.49 -6.69
N LYS A 253 -0.95 37.33 -7.65
CA LYS A 253 -1.49 37.31 -9.01
C LYS A 253 -1.15 36.01 -9.75
N GLU A 254 0.06 35.49 -9.53
CA GLU A 254 0.56 34.25 -10.13
C GLU A 254 -0.12 33.04 -9.49
N LYS A 255 -0.25 33.02 -8.15
CA LYS A 255 -1.02 31.99 -7.43
C LYS A 255 -2.46 31.87 -7.97
N LYS A 256 -3.17 32.99 -8.14
CA LYS A 256 -4.53 33.00 -8.75
C LYS A 256 -4.58 32.51 -10.19
N GLN A 257 -3.49 32.64 -10.94
CA GLN A 257 -3.41 32.08 -12.29
C GLN A 257 -3.20 30.56 -12.23
N LEU A 258 -2.36 30.11 -11.30
CA LEU A 258 -2.12 28.69 -11.04
C LEU A 258 -3.37 27.98 -10.53
N ASP A 259 -4.21 28.62 -9.71
CA ASP A 259 -5.50 28.07 -9.27
C ASP A 259 -6.38 27.67 -10.47
N LYS A 260 -6.46 28.53 -11.50
CA LYS A 260 -7.21 28.21 -12.72
C LYS A 260 -6.60 27.04 -13.49
N THR A 261 -5.26 26.95 -13.51
CA THR A 261 -4.56 25.82 -14.11
C THR A 261 -4.83 24.53 -13.33
N ILE A 262 -4.88 24.59 -12.01
CA ILE A 262 -5.21 23.47 -11.13
C ILE A 262 -6.64 22.99 -11.39
N ASP A 263 -7.61 23.91 -11.45
CA ASP A 263 -8.99 23.59 -11.74
C ASP A 263 -9.12 22.90 -13.11
N GLN A 264 -8.45 23.42 -14.15
CA GLN A 264 -8.43 22.79 -15.47
C GLN A 264 -7.82 21.38 -15.43
N ILE A 265 -6.73 21.17 -14.67
CA ILE A 265 -6.14 19.83 -14.53
C ILE A 265 -7.17 18.86 -13.92
N TYR A 266 -7.90 19.25 -12.87
CA TYR A 266 -8.93 18.39 -12.30
C TYR A 266 -10.07 18.11 -13.29
N GLU A 267 -10.51 19.11 -14.06
CA GLU A 267 -11.50 18.92 -15.13
C GLU A 267 -11.02 17.95 -16.23
N ASP A 268 -9.73 17.99 -16.58
CA ASP A 268 -9.13 17.09 -17.58
C ASP A 268 -9.00 15.65 -17.03
N ILE A 269 -8.71 15.48 -15.74
CA ILE A 269 -8.63 14.16 -15.09
C ILE A 269 -9.99 13.47 -15.04
N ASP A 270 -11.07 14.22 -14.79
CA ASP A 270 -12.42 13.67 -14.69
C ASP A 270 -12.99 13.22 -16.06
N GLN A 271 -12.33 13.55 -17.18
CA GLN A 271 -12.75 13.22 -18.53
C GLN A 271 -12.12 11.94 -19.11
N ASP A 272 -11.12 11.37 -18.44
CA ASP A 272 -10.34 10.18 -18.84
C ASP A 272 -10.84 8.88 -18.16
#